data_AF-A0AAP0MHY6-F1
#
_entry.id   AF-A0AAP0MHY6-F1
#
_cell.length_a   1.000
_cell.length_b   1.000
_cell.length_c   1.000
_cell.angle_alpha   90.00
_cell.angle_beta   90.00
_cell.angle_gamma   90.00
#
_symmetry.space_group_name_H-M   'P 1'
#
loop_
_entity.id
_entity.type
_entity.pdbx_description
1 polymer ?
#
loop_
_entity_poly.entity_id
_entity_poly.type
_entity_poly.pdbx_seq_one_letter_code
_entity_poly.pdbx_strand_id
1 'polypeptide(L)'
;MGFSSTSKPSTLTNQVWDIWQNYKWDIGFIDTLPEYMKFIFKALLDIYREAEEELAKEGRSYGIPYAKQMDNFECILKNAKSVKATETIVRLMDDIAGYKFEQKRGHNPSTVECYKNQHGVYEEDAVKELLLGVANSWKDINEELLNPTTVPLPMLQRILYFARSGHFIYDDGHDRYTYSLMMKRQVALLLTEPLAI
;
A
#
# COMPACT_ATOMS: atom_id res chain seq x y z
N MET A 1 13.57 20.28 -6.35
CA MET A 1 14.39 21.04 -5.38
C MET A 1 14.10 20.48 -4.00
N GLY A 2 15.15 20.30 -3.19
CA GLY A 2 15.16 19.39 -2.04
C GLY A 2 14.16 19.76 -0.94
N PHE A 3 13.52 18.73 -0.38
CA PHE A 3 12.73 18.84 0.83
C PHE A 3 13.66 19.00 2.03
N SER A 4 13.65 20.17 2.65
CA SER A 4 14.16 20.37 4.01
C SER A 4 13.04 20.96 4.87
N SER A 5 12.29 20.10 5.54
CA SER A 5 11.57 20.47 6.75
C SER A 5 11.62 19.31 7.72
N THR A 6 12.66 19.31 8.55
CA THR A 6 12.89 18.36 9.63
C THR A 6 12.25 18.87 10.91
N SER A 7 10.95 18.57 11.09
CA SER A 7 10.48 18.40 12.47
C SER A 7 11.00 17.04 12.93
N LYS A 8 11.75 16.99 14.05
CA LYS A 8 12.27 15.73 14.59
C LYS A 8 11.07 14.84 14.98
N PRO A 9 10.91 13.65 14.39
CA PRO A 9 9.91 12.72 14.87
C PRO A 9 10.35 12.16 16.24
N SER A 10 9.37 11.82 17.09
CA SER A 10 9.54 11.39 18.48
C SER A 10 10.58 10.26 18.71
N THR A 11 10.98 10.06 19.97
CA THR A 11 11.98 9.04 20.36
C THR A 11 11.60 7.61 19.97
N LEU A 12 10.29 7.28 19.95
CA LEU A 12 9.76 5.97 19.53
C LEU A 12 9.92 5.74 18.03
N THR A 13 9.70 6.79 17.22
CA THR A 13 9.84 6.70 15.77
C THR A 13 11.28 6.41 15.35
N ASN A 14 12.29 6.95 16.06
CA ASN A 14 13.70 6.62 15.78
C ASN A 14 14.03 5.16 16.15
N GLN A 15 13.50 4.64 17.27
CA GLN A 15 13.70 3.23 17.63
C GLN A 15 13.08 2.28 16.62
N VAL A 16 11.85 2.53 16.16
CA VAL A 16 11.20 1.67 15.15
C VAL A 16 11.90 1.78 13.80
N TRP A 17 12.37 2.97 13.41
CA TRP A 17 13.12 3.17 12.16
C TRP A 17 14.50 2.49 12.18
N ASP A 18 15.22 2.60 13.30
CA ASP A 18 16.48 1.90 13.53
C ASP A 18 16.26 0.38 13.63
N ILE A 19 15.10 -0.06 14.16
CA ILE A 19 14.65 -1.46 14.15
C ILE A 19 14.37 -1.94 12.72
N TRP A 20 13.89 -1.07 11.85
CA TRP A 20 13.56 -1.46 10.48
C TRP A 20 14.81 -1.54 9.59
N GLN A 21 15.77 -0.63 9.78
CA GLN A 21 17.00 -0.56 8.96
C GLN A 21 18.08 -1.57 9.39
N ASN A 22 18.20 -1.87 10.69
CA ASN A 22 19.29 -2.73 11.18
C ASN A 22 18.93 -4.23 11.27
N TYR A 23 17.66 -4.61 11.30
CA TYR A 23 17.23 -5.94 11.74
C TYR A 23 16.59 -6.75 10.62
N LYS A 24 17.41 -7.10 9.64
CA LYS A 24 17.16 -7.95 8.46
C LYS A 24 16.35 -9.24 8.74
N TRP A 25 15.07 -9.14 9.05
CA TRP A 25 14.15 -10.26 9.26
C TRP A 25 14.68 -11.35 10.23
N ASP A 26 15.41 -10.95 11.28
CA ASP A 26 16.05 -11.87 12.23
C ASP A 26 15.17 -12.12 13.45
N ILE A 27 14.89 -13.39 13.74
CA ILE A 27 14.10 -13.85 14.89
C ILE A 27 14.77 -13.53 16.22
N GLY A 28 16.10 -13.41 16.26
CA GLY A 28 16.87 -13.09 17.46
C GLY A 28 16.55 -11.73 18.06
N PHE A 29 15.84 -10.86 17.31
CA PHE A 29 15.47 -9.54 17.79
C PHE A 29 14.12 -9.45 18.49
N ILE A 30 13.30 -10.51 18.42
CA ILE A 30 11.98 -10.56 19.07
C ILE A 30 12.07 -10.25 20.56
N ASP A 31 13.10 -10.75 21.25
CA ASP A 31 13.23 -10.61 22.69
C ASP A 31 13.43 -9.15 23.14
N THR A 32 13.90 -8.28 22.24
CA THR A 32 14.10 -6.84 22.50
C THR A 32 12.84 -6.01 22.30
N LEU A 33 11.81 -6.56 21.64
CA LEU A 33 10.57 -5.84 21.36
C LEU A 33 9.64 -5.80 22.60
N PRO A 34 8.76 -4.80 22.72
CA PRO A 34 7.67 -4.83 23.69
C PRO A 34 6.77 -6.07 23.49
N GLU A 35 6.23 -6.64 24.58
CA GLU A 35 5.45 -7.89 24.55
C GLU A 35 4.32 -7.91 23.50
N TYR A 36 3.59 -6.79 23.35
CA TYR A 36 2.51 -6.72 22.37
C TYR A 36 3.00 -6.80 20.90
N MET A 37 4.24 -6.36 20.64
CA MET A 37 4.84 -6.42 19.30
C MET A 37 5.45 -7.78 19.00
N LYS A 38 5.94 -8.50 20.01
CA LYS A 38 6.55 -9.84 19.83
C LYS A 38 5.61 -10.78 19.10
N PHE A 39 4.34 -10.79 19.49
CA PHE A 39 3.32 -11.63 18.87
C PHE A 39 3.14 -11.30 17.38
N ILE A 40 2.98 -10.01 17.04
CA ILE A 40 2.75 -9.56 15.66
C ILE A 40 3.98 -9.84 14.79
N PHE A 41 5.18 -9.53 15.29
CA PHE A 41 6.41 -9.74 14.55
C PHE A 41 6.67 -11.23 14.30
N LYS A 42 6.45 -12.08 15.33
CA LYS A 42 6.55 -13.53 15.18
C LYS A 42 5.56 -14.07 14.14
N ALA A 43 4.29 -13.66 14.21
CA ALA A 43 3.27 -14.07 13.25
C ALA A 43 3.67 -13.67 11.81
N LEU A 44 4.22 -12.46 11.63
CA LEU A 44 4.73 -12.01 10.34
C LEU A 44 5.87 -12.92 9.84
N LEU A 45 6.87 -13.21 10.68
CA LEU A 45 7.98 -14.10 10.30
C LEU A 45 7.50 -15.51 9.93
N ASP A 46 6.55 -16.05 10.70
CA ASP A 46 5.98 -17.37 10.47
C ASP A 46 5.25 -17.42 9.11
N ILE A 47 4.45 -16.41 8.76
CA ILE A 47 3.79 -16.29 7.45
C ILE A 47 4.81 -16.31 6.30
N TYR A 48 5.89 -15.53 6.40
CA TYR A 48 6.91 -15.50 5.35
C TYR A 48 7.67 -16.84 5.24
N ARG A 49 7.89 -17.53 6.36
CA ARG A 49 8.50 -18.88 6.35
C ARG A 49 7.57 -19.89 5.68
N GLU A 50 6.29 -19.91 6.04
CA GLU A 50 5.28 -20.79 5.44
C GLU A 50 5.16 -20.55 3.92
N ALA A 51 5.11 -19.28 3.51
CA ALA A 51 5.09 -18.93 2.10
C ALA A 51 6.35 -19.40 1.34
N GLU A 52 7.52 -19.37 1.99
CA GLU A 52 8.78 -19.86 1.41
C GLU A 52 8.77 -21.37 1.22
N GLU A 53 8.27 -22.10 2.21
CA GLU A 53 8.12 -23.55 2.17
C GLU A 53 7.14 -23.99 1.07
N GLU A 54 5.98 -23.32 0.94
CA GLU A 54 5.02 -23.62 -0.13
C GLU A 54 5.60 -23.31 -1.52
N LEU A 55 6.24 -22.14 -1.69
CA LEU A 55 6.88 -21.79 -2.96
C LEU A 55 8.07 -22.71 -3.29
N ALA A 56 8.77 -23.24 -2.29
CA ALA A 56 9.84 -24.22 -2.49
C ALA A 56 9.33 -25.51 -3.14
N LYS A 57 8.12 -25.98 -2.78
CA LYS A 57 7.49 -27.16 -3.41
C LYS A 57 7.25 -26.96 -4.90
N GLU A 58 7.02 -25.72 -5.33
CA GLU A 58 6.86 -25.34 -6.73
C GLU A 58 8.20 -24.98 -7.44
N GLY A 59 9.33 -25.07 -6.74
CA GLY A 59 10.64 -24.64 -7.28
C GLY A 59 10.79 -23.10 -7.38
N ARG A 60 9.96 -22.35 -6.65
CA ARG A 60 9.84 -20.88 -6.69
C ARG A 60 10.26 -20.20 -5.39
N SER A 61 10.98 -20.91 -4.51
CA SER A 61 11.44 -20.40 -3.20
C SER A 61 12.23 -19.09 -3.30
N TYR A 62 12.90 -18.86 -4.43
CA TYR A 62 13.63 -17.61 -4.70
C TYR A 62 12.76 -16.36 -4.50
N GLY A 63 11.44 -16.46 -4.72
CA GLY A 63 10.49 -15.33 -4.59
C GLY A 63 10.41 -14.71 -3.20
N ILE A 64 10.70 -15.46 -2.12
CA ILE A 64 10.60 -14.94 -0.75
C ILE A 64 11.82 -14.12 -0.33
N PRO A 65 13.06 -14.54 -0.58
CA PRO A 65 14.22 -13.65 -0.46
C PRO A 65 14.04 -12.32 -1.21
N TYR A 66 13.41 -12.33 -2.40
CA TYR A 66 13.05 -11.09 -3.14
C TYR A 66 12.00 -10.24 -2.41
N ALA A 67 11.01 -10.84 -1.73
CA ALA A 67 10.01 -10.11 -0.96
C ALA A 67 10.56 -9.56 0.38
N LYS A 68 11.52 -10.25 1.00
CA LYS A 68 12.19 -9.84 2.25
C LYS A 68 13.19 -8.70 2.04
N GLN A 69 13.82 -8.62 0.86
CA GLN A 69 14.80 -7.58 0.53
C GLN A 69 14.14 -6.50 -0.34
N MET A 70 13.41 -5.56 0.28
CA MET A 70 12.77 -4.42 -0.41
C MET A 70 13.77 -3.60 -1.24
N ASP A 71 15.04 -3.55 -0.85
CA ASP A 71 16.08 -2.79 -1.55
C ASP A 71 16.58 -3.47 -2.84
N ASN A 72 16.42 -4.79 -2.98
CA ASN A 72 16.82 -5.57 -4.16
C ASN A 72 15.69 -5.73 -5.19
N PHE A 73 14.63 -4.93 -5.09
CA PHE A 73 13.65 -4.72 -6.16
C PHE A 73 14.28 -3.92 -7.34
N GLU A 74 15.47 -4.28 -7.82
CA GLU A 74 15.98 -3.86 -9.14
C GLU A 74 15.23 -4.54 -10.31
N CYS A 75 14.00 -4.97 -10.06
CA CYS A 75 13.12 -5.59 -11.03
C CYS A 75 12.61 -4.55 -12.04
N ILE A 76 12.29 -5.04 -13.25
CA ILE A 76 11.52 -4.39 -14.33
C ILE A 76 10.34 -3.54 -13.81
N LEU A 77 9.76 -3.91 -12.65
CA LEU A 77 8.65 -3.21 -12.02
C LEU A 77 8.99 -1.86 -11.36
N LYS A 78 10.20 -1.67 -10.80
CA LYS A 78 10.54 -0.45 -10.03
C LYS A 78 10.48 0.82 -10.89
N ASN A 79 10.70 0.68 -12.19
CA ASN A 79 10.63 1.78 -13.15
C ASN A 79 9.33 1.79 -13.97
N ALA A 80 8.43 0.81 -13.78
CA ALA A 80 7.15 0.76 -14.48
C ALA A 80 6.29 1.95 -14.05
N LYS A 81 5.76 2.69 -15.03
CA LYS A 81 4.90 3.85 -14.78
C LYS A 81 3.65 3.44 -14.00
N SER A 82 3.10 2.28 -14.34
CA SER A 82 1.92 1.65 -13.74
C SER A 82 2.08 1.32 -12.26
N VAL A 83 3.29 0.97 -11.80
CA VAL A 83 3.54 0.74 -10.37
C VAL A 83 3.39 2.05 -9.60
N LYS A 84 4.10 3.11 -10.03
CA LYS A 84 4.02 4.44 -9.40
C LYS A 84 2.60 5.03 -9.47
N ALA A 85 1.94 4.85 -10.61
CA ALA A 85 0.57 5.28 -10.80
C ALA A 85 -0.40 4.52 -9.87
N THR A 86 -0.21 3.21 -9.71
CA THR A 86 -1.01 2.39 -8.79
C THR A 86 -0.80 2.78 -7.34
N GLU A 87 0.46 3.00 -6.92
CA GLU A 87 0.78 3.52 -5.58
C GLU A 87 0.08 4.86 -5.33
N THR A 88 0.11 5.76 -6.33
CA THR A 88 -0.56 7.07 -6.27
C THR A 88 -2.08 6.92 -6.13
N ILE A 89 -2.71 6.06 -6.94
CA ILE A 89 -4.15 5.79 -6.85
C ILE A 89 -4.51 5.29 -5.46
N VAL A 90 -3.84 4.24 -4.98
CA VAL A 90 -4.15 3.61 -3.69
C VAL A 90 -3.93 4.59 -2.55
N ARG A 91 -2.77 5.27 -2.51
CA ARG A 91 -2.44 6.23 -1.44
C ARG A 91 -3.43 7.40 -1.40
N LEU A 92 -3.70 8.04 -2.54
CA LEU A 92 -4.58 9.21 -2.55
C LEU A 92 -6.02 8.84 -2.20
N MET A 93 -6.52 7.71 -2.69
CA MET A 93 -7.88 7.28 -2.37
C MET A 93 -8.02 6.86 -0.90
N ASP A 94 -7.04 6.15 -0.33
CA ASP A 94 -6.97 5.80 1.10
C ASP A 94 -6.99 7.07 1.97
N ASP A 95 -6.10 8.02 1.70
CA ASP A 95 -6.01 9.27 2.45
C ASP A 95 -7.31 10.10 2.34
N ILE A 96 -7.93 10.19 1.14
CA ILE A 96 -9.21 10.90 0.95
C ILE A 96 -10.35 10.23 1.73
N ALA A 97 -10.38 8.89 1.79
CA ALA A 97 -11.39 8.16 2.53
C ALA A 97 -11.19 8.23 4.05
N GLY A 98 -9.92 8.29 4.49
CA GLY A 98 -9.53 8.20 5.90
C GLY A 98 -9.38 9.52 6.64
N TYR A 99 -9.02 10.62 5.97
CA TYR A 99 -8.45 11.80 6.65
C TYR A 99 -9.29 12.36 7.81
N LYS A 100 -10.63 12.42 7.66
CA LYS A 100 -11.51 12.93 8.73
C LYS A 100 -11.49 12.06 9.98
N PHE A 101 -11.37 10.75 9.81
CA PHE A 101 -11.27 9.80 10.91
C PHE A 101 -9.87 9.81 11.53
N GLU A 102 -8.83 9.86 10.70
CA GLU A 102 -7.44 9.90 11.13
C GLU A 102 -7.11 11.14 11.96
N GLN A 103 -7.59 12.32 11.54
CA GLN A 103 -7.45 13.56 12.31
C GLN A 103 -8.03 13.44 13.73
N LYS A 104 -9.18 12.79 13.88
CA LYS A 104 -9.82 12.59 15.20
C LYS A 104 -8.97 11.73 16.14
N ARG A 105 -8.13 10.85 15.59
CA ARG A 105 -7.24 9.97 16.34
C ARG A 105 -5.89 10.62 16.67
N GLY A 106 -5.64 11.84 16.20
CA GLY A 106 -4.35 12.51 16.34
C GLY A 106 -3.24 11.81 15.54
N HIS A 107 -3.59 11.14 14.44
CA HIS A 107 -2.60 10.58 13.52
C HIS A 107 -1.83 11.70 12.81
N ASN A 108 -0.74 11.31 12.14
CA ASN A 108 0.02 12.22 11.29
C ASN A 108 -0.87 12.82 10.19
N PRO A 109 -0.55 14.03 9.69
CA PRO A 109 -1.30 14.65 8.59
C PRO A 109 -1.36 13.73 7.37
N SER A 110 -2.56 13.49 6.84
CA SER A 110 -2.72 12.80 5.55
C SER A 110 -2.28 13.70 4.40
N THR A 111 -2.26 13.16 3.18
CA THR A 111 -1.99 13.97 1.98
C THR A 111 -2.98 15.14 1.83
N VAL A 112 -4.23 15.00 2.28
CA VAL A 112 -5.23 16.08 2.25
C VAL A 112 -4.77 17.27 3.10
N GLU A 113 -4.33 17.02 4.34
CA GLU A 113 -3.85 18.09 5.23
C GLU A 113 -2.53 18.68 4.73
N CYS A 114 -1.63 17.82 4.25
CA CYS A 114 -0.35 18.27 3.69
C CYS A 114 -0.59 19.24 2.53
N TYR A 115 -1.50 18.90 1.61
CA TYR A 115 -1.82 19.74 0.46
C TYR A 115 -2.48 21.07 0.87
N LYS A 116 -3.47 21.04 1.77
CA LYS A 116 -4.14 22.24 2.30
C LYS A 116 -3.11 23.21 2.90
N ASN A 117 -2.20 22.69 3.73
CA ASN A 117 -1.20 23.50 4.42
C ASN A 117 -0.14 24.06 3.47
N GLN A 118 0.30 23.27 2.48
CA GLN A 118 1.32 23.68 1.52
C GLN A 118 0.79 24.75 0.56
N HIS A 119 -0.46 24.65 0.13
CA HIS A 119 -1.03 25.51 -0.91
C HIS A 119 -1.96 26.60 -0.37
N GLY A 120 -2.29 26.58 0.93
CA GLY A 120 -3.19 27.55 1.56
C GLY A 120 -4.62 27.47 1.03
N VAL A 121 -5.06 26.27 0.62
CA VAL A 121 -6.37 26.04 -0.03
C VAL A 121 -7.40 25.44 0.93
N TYR A 122 -8.66 25.52 0.53
CA TYR A 122 -9.74 24.86 1.24
C TYR A 122 -9.69 23.33 1.07
N GLU A 123 -10.33 22.63 1.99
CA GLU A 123 -10.38 21.17 2.00
C GLU A 123 -10.96 20.58 0.72
N GLU A 124 -12.07 21.14 0.24
CA GLU A 124 -12.72 20.68 -0.99
C GLU A 124 -11.81 20.83 -2.22
N ASP A 125 -11.02 21.90 -2.26
CA ASP A 125 -10.11 22.15 -3.37
C ASP A 125 -8.90 21.21 -3.30
N ALA A 126 -8.38 20.93 -2.10
CA ALA A 126 -7.37 19.89 -1.92
C ALA A 126 -7.89 18.52 -2.39
N VAL A 127 -9.08 18.10 -1.97
CA VAL A 127 -9.67 16.82 -2.39
C VAL A 127 -9.85 16.74 -3.91
N LYS A 128 -10.32 17.82 -4.55
CA LYS A 128 -10.45 17.86 -6.02
C LYS A 128 -9.10 17.67 -6.72
N GLU A 129 -8.06 18.34 -6.25
CA GLU A 129 -6.71 18.20 -6.82
C GLU A 129 -6.13 16.79 -6.63
N LEU A 130 -6.36 16.17 -5.48
CA LEU A 130 -5.94 14.78 -5.26
C LEU A 130 -6.72 13.80 -6.16
N LEU A 131 -8.03 13.98 -6.34
CA LEU A 131 -8.83 13.19 -7.28
C LEU A 131 -8.38 13.38 -8.73
N LEU A 132 -7.95 14.60 -9.11
CA LEU A 132 -7.32 14.84 -10.41
C LEU A 132 -6.00 14.07 -10.55
N GLY A 133 -5.19 14.01 -9.48
CA GLY A 133 -4.01 13.14 -9.40
C GLY A 133 -4.35 11.67 -9.68
N VAL A 134 -5.38 11.14 -9.00
CA VAL A 134 -5.89 9.77 -9.24
C VAL A 134 -6.29 9.58 -10.70
N ALA A 135 -7.05 10.52 -11.28
CA ALA A 135 -7.49 10.43 -12.68
C ALA A 135 -6.32 10.45 -13.67
N ASN A 136 -5.27 11.21 -13.39
CA ASN A 136 -4.06 11.23 -14.22
C ASN A 136 -3.26 9.93 -14.08
N SER A 137 -3.14 9.37 -12.88
CA SER A 137 -2.50 8.06 -12.68
C SER A 137 -3.22 6.92 -13.43
N TRP A 138 -4.55 6.98 -13.54
CA TRP A 138 -5.28 6.04 -14.40
C TRP A 138 -4.88 6.15 -15.88
N LYS A 139 -4.60 7.36 -16.37
CA LYS A 139 -4.09 7.55 -17.74
C LYS A 139 -2.71 6.94 -17.91
N ASP A 140 -1.82 7.06 -16.92
CA ASP A 140 -0.49 6.44 -16.96
C ASP A 140 -0.55 4.91 -17.05
N ILE A 141 -1.45 4.28 -16.28
CA ILE A 141 -1.69 2.82 -16.36
C ILE A 141 -2.20 2.44 -17.75
N ASN A 142 -3.17 3.18 -18.28
CA ASN A 142 -3.73 2.91 -19.60
C ASN A 142 -2.69 3.10 -20.72
N GLU A 143 -1.85 4.13 -20.64
CA GLU A 143 -0.77 4.38 -21.58
C GLU A 143 0.23 3.21 -21.60
N GLU A 144 0.66 2.72 -20.43
CA GLU A 144 1.61 1.61 -20.37
C GLU A 144 1.02 0.29 -20.86
N LEU A 145 -0.29 0.05 -20.65
CA LEU A 145 -0.98 -1.13 -21.17
C LEU A 145 -1.14 -1.13 -22.69
N LEU A 146 -1.22 0.05 -23.32
CA LEU A 146 -1.42 0.20 -24.76
C LEU A 146 -0.12 0.21 -25.57
N ASN A 147 1.01 0.53 -24.93
CA ASN A 147 2.30 0.68 -25.59
C ASN A 147 3.22 -0.54 -25.36
N PRO A 148 4.18 -0.81 -26.27
CA PRO A 148 5.24 -1.78 -26.00
C PRO A 148 6.00 -1.42 -24.73
N THR A 149 6.09 -2.35 -23.79
CA THR A 149 6.77 -2.18 -22.51
C THR A 149 7.66 -3.39 -22.21
N THR A 150 8.70 -3.15 -21.41
CA THR A 150 9.60 -4.21 -20.93
C THR A 150 8.95 -5.07 -19.85
N VAL A 151 7.84 -4.60 -19.27
CA VAL A 151 7.05 -5.32 -18.27
C VAL A 151 6.18 -6.38 -18.95
N PRO A 152 6.28 -7.67 -18.58
CA PRO A 152 5.39 -8.69 -19.12
C PRO A 152 3.92 -8.39 -18.83
N LEU A 153 3.04 -8.60 -19.82
CA LEU A 153 1.60 -8.35 -19.68
C LEU A 153 0.96 -9.02 -18.45
N PRO A 154 1.28 -10.28 -18.07
CA PRO A 154 0.73 -10.87 -16.86
C PRO A 154 1.07 -10.10 -15.57
N MET A 155 2.21 -9.41 -15.54
CA MET A 155 2.60 -8.55 -14.40
C MET A 155 1.83 -7.23 -14.43
N LEU A 156 1.68 -6.59 -15.60
CA LEU A 156 0.85 -5.38 -15.76
C LEU A 156 -0.60 -5.65 -15.38
N GLN A 157 -1.14 -6.81 -15.73
CA GLN A 157 -2.48 -7.22 -15.33
C GLN A 157 -2.61 -7.29 -13.81
N ARG A 158 -1.62 -7.87 -13.10
CA ARG A 158 -1.62 -7.88 -11.63
C ARG A 158 -1.61 -6.47 -11.04
N ILE A 159 -0.81 -5.57 -11.59
CA ILE A 159 -0.75 -4.17 -11.18
C ILE A 159 -2.10 -3.48 -11.40
N LEU A 160 -2.69 -3.65 -12.58
CA LEU A 160 -4.02 -3.13 -12.92
C LEU A 160 -5.09 -3.64 -11.95
N TYR A 161 -5.10 -4.94 -11.64
CA TYR A 161 -6.08 -5.52 -10.71
C TYR A 161 -5.89 -4.98 -9.29
N PHE A 162 -4.66 -4.72 -8.87
CA PHE A 162 -4.38 -4.10 -7.58
C PHE A 162 -4.88 -2.64 -7.53
N ALA A 163 -4.64 -1.85 -8.59
CA ALA A 163 -5.20 -0.50 -8.71
C ALA A 163 -6.73 -0.51 -8.66
N ARG A 164 -7.37 -1.47 -9.36
CA ARG A 164 -8.83 -1.67 -9.34
C ARG A 164 -9.34 -2.07 -7.96
N SER A 165 -8.64 -2.93 -7.22
CA SER A 165 -9.03 -3.29 -5.86
C SER A 165 -8.93 -2.10 -4.92
N GLY A 166 -7.85 -1.32 -4.99
CA GLY A 166 -7.74 -0.09 -4.20
C GLY A 166 -8.87 0.88 -4.53
N HIS A 167 -9.16 1.08 -5.82
CA HIS A 167 -10.28 1.91 -6.23
C HIS A 167 -11.61 1.40 -5.65
N PHE A 168 -11.92 0.11 -5.81
CA PHE A 168 -13.13 -0.49 -5.27
C PHE A 168 -13.26 -0.34 -3.74
N ILE A 169 -12.15 -0.38 -3.01
CA ILE A 169 -12.17 -0.24 -1.55
C ILE A 169 -12.54 1.19 -1.13
N TYR A 170 -12.20 2.21 -1.92
CA TYR A 170 -12.27 3.62 -1.51
C TYR A 170 -13.08 4.54 -2.45
N ASP A 171 -13.74 4.00 -3.49
CA ASP A 171 -14.35 4.79 -4.59
C ASP A 171 -15.44 5.78 -4.16
N ASP A 172 -16.15 5.51 -3.07
CA ASP A 172 -17.19 6.35 -2.50
C ASP A 172 -16.68 7.29 -1.39
N GLY A 173 -15.35 7.38 -1.23
CA GLY A 173 -14.73 8.16 -0.16
C GLY A 173 -14.94 7.54 1.23
N HIS A 174 -15.27 6.25 1.31
CA HIS A 174 -15.34 5.50 2.55
C HIS A 174 -14.23 4.45 2.63
N ASP A 175 -13.70 4.24 3.83
CA ASP A 175 -12.75 3.16 4.11
C ASP A 175 -13.51 1.84 4.29
N ARG A 176 -13.84 1.19 3.16
CA ARG A 176 -14.52 -0.10 3.18
C ARG A 176 -13.62 -1.22 3.71
N TYR A 177 -12.29 -1.03 3.75
CA TYR A 177 -11.37 -2.03 4.29
C TYR A 177 -11.55 -2.16 5.80
N THR A 178 -11.49 -1.04 6.52
CA THR A 178 -11.75 -1.01 7.97
C THR A 178 -13.23 -1.28 8.27
N TYR A 179 -14.15 -0.71 7.48
CA TYR A 179 -15.59 -0.90 7.63
C TYR A 179 -16.13 -1.99 6.68
N SER A 180 -15.56 -3.20 6.78
CA SER A 180 -15.78 -4.32 5.84
C SER A 180 -17.23 -4.75 5.62
N LEU A 181 -18.15 -4.44 6.54
CA LEU A 181 -19.59 -4.68 6.36
C LEU A 181 -20.16 -3.95 5.13
N MET A 182 -19.54 -2.85 4.70
CA MET A 182 -19.92 -2.13 3.48
C MET A 182 -19.71 -2.94 2.20
N MET A 183 -18.84 -3.97 2.24
CA MET A 183 -18.60 -4.89 1.12
C MET A 183 -19.36 -6.21 1.25
N LYS A 184 -20.21 -6.37 2.28
CA LYS A 184 -20.88 -7.65 2.58
C LYS A 184 -21.67 -8.20 1.38
N ARG A 185 -22.34 -7.33 0.60
CA ARG A 185 -23.13 -7.74 -0.57
C ARG A 185 -22.23 -8.28 -1.68
N GLN A 186 -21.14 -7.58 -1.98
CA GLN A 186 -20.18 -7.96 -3.02
C GLN A 186 -19.49 -9.27 -2.67
N VAL A 187 -19.11 -9.45 -1.39
CA VAL A 187 -18.56 -10.72 -0.88
C VAL A 187 -19.57 -11.86 -1.03
N ALA A 188 -20.84 -11.63 -0.67
CA ALA A 188 -21.87 -12.65 -0.80
C ALA A 188 -22.08 -13.08 -2.26
N LEU A 189 -22.18 -12.12 -3.18
CA LEU A 189 -22.32 -12.36 -4.61
C LEU A 189 -21.15 -13.15 -5.21
N LEU A 190 -19.93 -12.89 -4.75
CA LEU A 190 -18.72 -13.52 -5.32
C LEU A 190 -18.43 -14.91 -4.73
N LEU A 191 -18.65 -15.09 -3.43
CA LEU A 191 -18.14 -16.25 -2.69
C LEU A 191 -19.25 -17.18 -2.14
N THR A 192 -20.51 -16.73 -2.11
CA THR A 192 -21.58 -17.50 -1.46
C THR A 192 -22.78 -17.78 -2.36
N GLU A 193 -23.11 -16.86 -3.27
CA GLU A 193 -24.29 -16.96 -4.13
C GLU A 193 -23.88 -17.53 -5.50
N PRO A 194 -24.30 -18.76 -5.86
CA PRO A 194 -24.04 -19.28 -7.19
C PRO A 194 -24.83 -18.48 -8.22
N LEU A 195 -24.26 -18.31 -9.41
CA LEU A 195 -24.98 -17.73 -10.53
C LEU A 195 -26.15 -18.66 -10.89
N ALA A 196 -27.35 -18.12 -10.99
CA ALA A 196 -28.49 -18.85 -11.53
C ALA A 196 -28.21 -19.13 -13.01
N ILE A 197 -28.22 -20.42 -13.38
CA ILE A 197 -28.05 -20.91 -14.75
C ILE A 197 -29.42 -21.25 -15.32
#